data_AF-A0A432FGY5-F1
#
_entry.id   AF-A0A432FGY5-F1
#
_cell.length_a   1.000
_cell.length_b   1.000
_cell.length_c   1.000
_cell.angle_alpha   90.00
_cell.angle_beta   90.00
_cell.angle_gamma   90.00
#
_symmetry.space_group_name_H-M   'P 1'
#
loop_
_entity.id
_entity.type
_entity.pdbx_description
1 polymer ?
#
loop_
_entity_poly.entity_id
_entity_poly.type
_entity_poly.pdbx_seq_one_letter_code
_entity_poly.pdbx_strand_id
1 'polypeptide(L)'
;HKDYMCDRTEWGVALCKAIDSERFGLLYDIYHMQIMEGDVIRTIRDNHRYIYHYHTGGNPGRNEIDETQELYYPAIMRAILATGYKGHVGQEFIPKRKDKLASLEQGVRICDV
;
A
#
# COMPACT_ATOMS: atom_id res chain seq x y z
N HIS A 1 16.05 0.88 2.26
CA HIS A 1 17.38 1.46 2.55
C HIS A 1 18.28 0.40 3.16
N LYS A 2 19.60 0.52 3.06
CA LYS A 2 20.51 -0.37 3.80
C LYS A 2 20.21 -0.20 5.29
N ASP A 3 20.04 -1.32 6.00
CA ASP A 3 19.76 -1.38 7.44
C ASP A 3 18.39 -0.85 7.89
N TYR A 4 17.43 -0.67 6.96
CA TYR A 4 16.06 -0.32 7.33
C TYR A 4 15.36 -1.54 7.92
N MET A 5 14.82 -1.39 9.12
CA MET A 5 14.02 -2.44 9.78
C MET A 5 12.58 -2.44 9.26
N CYS A 6 11.86 -3.54 9.46
CA CYS A 6 10.47 -3.68 9.02
C CYS A 6 10.28 -3.58 7.49
N ASP A 7 11.21 -4.17 6.73
CA ASP A 7 11.16 -4.20 5.26
C ASP A 7 10.37 -5.40 4.70
N ARG A 8 9.85 -6.27 5.59
CA ARG A 8 8.92 -7.36 5.29
C ARG A 8 7.74 -7.33 6.23
N THR A 9 6.56 -7.68 5.72
CA THR A 9 5.31 -7.68 6.49
C THR A 9 5.35 -8.64 7.67
N GLU A 10 5.93 -9.83 7.49
CA GLU A 10 6.05 -10.85 8.55
C GLU A 10 6.73 -10.29 9.81
N TRP A 11 7.83 -9.55 9.62
CA TRP A 11 8.57 -8.96 10.73
C TRP A 11 7.73 -7.91 11.47
N GLY A 12 7.07 -7.01 10.72
CA GLY A 12 6.21 -5.98 11.31
C GLY A 12 5.04 -6.58 12.07
N VAL A 13 4.40 -7.61 11.53
CA VAL A 13 3.28 -8.32 12.16
C VAL A 13 3.72 -9.03 13.44
N ALA A 14 4.91 -9.63 13.44
CA ALA A 14 5.47 -10.24 14.65
C ALA A 14 5.67 -9.19 15.76
N LEU A 15 6.14 -7.98 15.41
CA LEU A 15 6.27 -6.88 16.37
C LEU A 15 4.89 -6.41 16.89
N CYS A 16 3.89 -6.25 16.02
CA CYS A 16 2.53 -5.91 16.45
C CYS A 16 1.98 -6.93 17.46
N LYS A 17 2.20 -8.23 17.21
CA LYS A 17 1.80 -9.31 18.12
C LYS A 17 2.54 -9.25 19.46
N ALA A 18 3.83 -8.91 19.45
CA ALA A 18 4.62 -8.80 20.67
C ALA A 18 4.22 -7.59 21.53
N ILE A 19 3.86 -6.47 20.90
CA ILE A 19 3.38 -5.26 21.58
C ILE A 19 1.95 -5.44 22.10
N ASP A 20 1.11 -6.19 21.40
CA ASP A 20 -0.28 -6.50 21.75
C ASP A 20 -1.10 -5.27 22.14
N SER A 21 -1.06 -4.24 21.28
CA SER A 21 -1.79 -2.99 21.50
C SER A 21 -2.58 -2.57 20.29
N GLU A 22 -3.86 -2.27 20.48
CA GLU A 22 -4.73 -1.69 19.45
C GLU A 22 -4.28 -0.28 19.00
N ARG A 23 -3.36 0.35 19.73
CA ARG A 23 -2.79 1.67 19.37
C ARG A 23 -1.53 1.58 18.51
N PHE A 24 -1.07 0.37 18.20
CA PHE A 24 0.11 0.15 17.38
C PHE A 24 -0.25 -0.73 16.18
N GLY A 25 0.13 -0.28 14.97
CA GLY A 25 -0.14 -0.98 13.73
C GLY A 25 0.81 -0.54 12.63
N LEU A 26 0.73 -1.23 11.49
CA LEU A 26 1.60 -1.02 10.34
C LEU A 26 0.97 -0.06 9.35
N LEU A 27 1.82 0.77 8.75
CA LEU A 27 1.57 1.37 7.45
C LEU A 27 2.07 0.39 6.40
N TYR A 28 1.17 -0.09 5.56
CA TYR A 28 1.49 -0.99 4.45
C TYR A 28 1.64 -0.20 3.15
N ASP A 29 2.88 0.14 2.80
CA ASP A 29 3.20 0.77 1.53
C ASP A 29 3.24 -0.29 0.42
N ILE A 30 2.22 -0.26 -0.45
CA ILE A 30 2.04 -1.26 -1.50
C ILE A 30 3.19 -1.23 -2.52
N TYR A 31 3.76 -0.05 -2.80
CA TYR A 31 4.89 0.09 -3.72
C TYR A 31 6.11 -0.65 -3.16
N HIS A 32 6.43 -0.42 -1.87
CA HIS A 32 7.55 -1.11 -1.23
C HIS A 32 7.31 -2.61 -1.13
N MET A 33 6.11 -3.04 -0.73
CA MET A 33 5.84 -4.46 -0.55
C MET A 33 5.82 -5.21 -1.87
N GLN A 34 5.43 -4.58 -2.98
CA GLN A 34 5.60 -5.19 -4.31
C GLN A 34 7.07 -5.50 -4.63
N ILE A 35 8.00 -4.60 -4.28
CA ILE A 35 9.44 -4.80 -4.53
C ILE A 35 10.03 -5.85 -3.59
N MET A 36 9.64 -5.82 -2.31
CA MET A 36 10.29 -6.62 -1.26
C MET A 36 9.76 -8.05 -1.17
N GLU A 37 8.46 -8.25 -1.41
CA GLU A 37 7.78 -9.52 -1.14
C GLU A 37 6.79 -9.95 -2.24
N GLY A 38 6.18 -9.01 -2.98
CA GLY A 38 5.12 -9.32 -3.93
C GLY A 38 3.88 -9.88 -3.24
N ASP A 39 3.05 -10.63 -3.97
CA ASP A 39 1.84 -11.32 -3.47
C ASP A 39 0.90 -10.44 -2.60
N VAL A 40 0.86 -9.15 -2.95
CA VAL A 40 0.28 -8.06 -2.14
C VAL A 40 -1.13 -8.37 -1.64
N ILE A 41 -2.02 -8.86 -2.51
CA ILE A 41 -3.43 -9.11 -2.16
C ILE A 41 -3.54 -10.20 -1.09
N ARG A 42 -2.75 -11.27 -1.18
CA ARG A 42 -2.77 -12.34 -0.19
C ARG A 42 -2.24 -11.83 1.14
N THR A 43 -1.10 -11.13 1.12
CA THR A 43 -0.50 -10.55 2.31
C THR A 43 -1.44 -9.60 3.05
N ILE A 44 -2.15 -8.72 2.32
CA ILE A 44 -3.14 -7.80 2.89
C ILE A 44 -4.26 -8.60 3.58
N ARG A 45 -4.85 -9.60 2.90
CA ARG A 45 -5.95 -10.39 3.46
C ARG A 45 -5.55 -11.08 4.77
N ASP A 46 -4.38 -11.69 4.78
CA ASP A 46 -3.90 -12.49 5.90
C ASP A 46 -3.49 -11.62 7.11
N ASN A 47 -3.09 -10.36 6.88
CA ASN A 47 -2.51 -9.50 7.91
C ASN A 47 -3.30 -8.22 8.21
N HIS A 48 -4.48 -8.03 7.60
CA HIS A 48 -5.26 -6.78 7.67
C HIS A 48 -5.51 -6.25 9.10
N ARG A 49 -5.62 -7.14 10.09
CA ARG A 49 -5.84 -6.76 11.50
C ARG A 49 -4.70 -5.93 12.08
N TYR A 50 -3.51 -5.99 11.49
CA TYR A 50 -2.33 -5.24 11.91
C TYR A 50 -1.98 -4.09 10.97
N ILE A 51 -2.70 -3.92 9.86
CA ILE A 51 -2.44 -2.88 8.86
C ILE A 51 -3.45 -1.75 9.04
N TYR A 52 -2.97 -0.61 9.51
CA TYR A 52 -3.81 0.54 9.88
C TYR A 52 -3.86 1.61 8.79
N HIS A 53 -2.87 1.62 7.91
CA HIS A 53 -2.82 2.57 6.80
C HIS A 53 -2.19 1.95 5.56
N TYR A 54 -2.57 2.45 4.39
CA TYR A 54 -2.05 1.98 3.11
C TYR A 54 -1.53 3.16 2.31
N HIS A 55 -0.37 3.00 1.68
CA HIS A 55 0.16 3.94 0.69
C HIS A 55 0.21 3.29 -0.69
N THR A 56 0.08 4.11 -1.73
CA THR A 56 0.08 3.72 -3.14
C THR A 56 1.23 4.39 -3.88
N GLY A 57 1.70 3.75 -4.95
CA GLY A 57 2.70 4.29 -5.88
C GLY A 57 3.05 3.27 -6.97
N GLY A 58 3.23 3.74 -8.21
CA GLY A 58 3.44 2.84 -9.35
C GLY A 58 4.82 2.16 -9.33
N ASN A 59 4.87 0.83 -9.49
CA ASN A 59 6.13 0.09 -9.57
C ASN A 59 6.59 -0.07 -11.04
N PRO A 60 7.83 0.27 -11.44
CA PRO A 60 9.02 0.51 -10.60
C PRO A 60 9.42 1.96 -10.33
N GLY A 61 8.70 2.94 -10.89
CA GLY A 61 9.15 4.34 -10.88
C GLY A 61 8.75 5.17 -9.65
N ARG A 62 7.86 4.64 -8.80
CA ARG A 62 7.12 5.38 -7.76
C ARG A 62 6.42 6.63 -8.32
N ASN A 63 5.83 6.47 -9.50
CA ASN A 63 5.09 7.52 -10.20
C ASN A 63 3.59 7.15 -10.25
N GLU A 64 2.91 7.51 -11.33
CA GLU A 64 1.49 7.20 -11.55
C GLU A 64 1.15 5.71 -11.33
N ILE A 65 -0.06 5.44 -10.82
CA ILE A 65 -0.58 4.10 -10.54
C ILE A 65 -1.50 3.55 -11.65
N ASP A 66 -1.32 4.06 -12.87
CA ASP A 66 -2.10 3.70 -14.05
C ASP A 66 -1.57 2.43 -14.73
N GLU A 67 -1.95 2.19 -15.98
CA GLU A 67 -1.56 1.00 -16.76
C GLU A 67 -0.09 1.03 -17.24
N THR A 68 0.68 2.08 -16.94
CA THR A 68 2.11 2.18 -17.30
C THR A 68 3.05 1.51 -16.30
N GLN A 69 2.49 0.92 -15.24
CA GLN A 69 3.20 0.22 -14.17
C GLN A 69 2.55 -1.15 -13.91
N GLU A 70 3.17 -2.01 -13.11
CA GLU A 70 2.79 -3.45 -13.05
C GLU A 70 1.66 -3.84 -12.09
N LEU A 71 1.29 -2.99 -11.12
CA LEU A 71 0.28 -3.28 -10.10
C LEU A 71 -1.14 -2.95 -10.56
N TYR A 72 -2.08 -3.87 -10.42
CA TYR A 72 -3.49 -3.57 -10.70
C TYR A 72 -4.23 -3.06 -9.44
N TYR A 73 -4.15 -1.74 -9.20
CA TYR A 73 -4.70 -1.10 -8.01
C TYR A 73 -6.19 -1.32 -7.75
N PRO A 74 -7.10 -1.34 -8.73
CA PRO A 74 -8.52 -1.60 -8.47
C PRO A 74 -8.76 -2.96 -7.79
N ALA A 75 -8.00 -4.00 -8.13
CA ALA A 75 -8.12 -5.29 -7.45
C ALA A 75 -7.55 -5.26 -6.02
N ILE A 76 -6.44 -4.55 -5.81
CA ILE A 76 -5.83 -4.36 -4.49
C ILE A 76 -6.78 -3.59 -3.57
N MET A 77 -7.38 -2.51 -4.06
CA MET A 77 -8.33 -1.70 -3.31
C MET A 77 -9.60 -2.49 -2.97
N ARG A 78 -10.12 -3.31 -3.88
CA ARG A 78 -11.24 -4.22 -3.56
C ARG A 78 -10.85 -5.23 -2.49
N ALA A 79 -9.62 -5.73 -2.49
CA ALA A 79 -9.13 -6.61 -1.43
C ALA A 79 -9.05 -5.89 -0.09
N ILE A 80 -8.54 -4.66 -0.04
CA ILE A 80 -8.51 -3.80 1.16
C ILE A 80 -9.94 -3.55 1.67
N LEU A 81 -10.85 -3.14 0.79
CA LEU A 81 -12.25 -2.86 1.15
C LEU A 81 -12.94 -4.10 1.72
N ALA A 82 -12.68 -5.28 1.15
CA ALA A 82 -13.24 -6.55 1.62
C ALA A 82 -12.76 -6.93 3.03
N THR A 83 -11.64 -6.38 3.52
CA THR A 83 -11.21 -6.57 4.93
C THR A 83 -12.05 -5.77 5.92
N GLY A 84 -12.94 -4.90 5.45
CA GLY A 84 -13.72 -3.99 6.27
C GLY A 84 -13.00 -2.68 6.60
N TYR A 85 -11.83 -2.41 6.00
CA TYR A 85 -11.07 -1.18 6.19
C TYR A 85 -11.92 0.07 5.96
N LYS A 86 -11.88 1.03 6.90
CA LYS A 86 -12.63 2.30 6.87
C LYS A 86 -11.73 3.53 6.90
N GLY A 87 -10.42 3.34 6.91
CA GLY A 87 -9.46 4.44 6.94
C GLY A 87 -9.22 5.04 5.56
N HIS A 88 -8.17 5.84 5.47
CA HIS A 88 -7.75 6.49 4.22
C HIS A 88 -6.62 5.71 3.54
N VAL A 89 -6.49 5.91 2.23
CA VAL A 89 -5.37 5.40 1.44
C VAL A 89 -4.56 6.58 0.92
N GLY A 90 -3.27 6.61 1.24
CA GLY A 90 -2.34 7.66 0.85
C GLY A 90 -1.88 7.52 -0.60
N GLN A 91 -1.86 8.63 -1.33
CA GLN A 91 -1.29 8.74 -2.68
C GLN A 91 0.16 9.22 -2.56
N GLU A 92 1.11 8.29 -2.39
CA GLU A 92 2.52 8.60 -2.10
C GLU A 92 3.42 8.30 -3.31
N PHE A 93 3.17 9.05 -4.38
CA PHE A 93 3.95 8.96 -5.61
C PHE A 93 4.33 10.32 -6.15
N ILE A 94 5.37 10.34 -7.00
CA ILE A 94 5.84 11.56 -7.66
C ILE A 94 5.36 11.50 -9.12
N PRO A 95 4.36 12.29 -9.54
CA PRO A 95 3.87 12.20 -10.91
C PRO A 95 4.96 12.56 -11.92
N LYS A 96 5.00 11.91 -13.08
CA LYS A 96 5.87 12.27 -14.22
C LYS A 96 5.23 13.33 -15.12
N ARG A 97 3.91 13.31 -15.27
CA ARG A 97 3.19 14.26 -16.13
C ARG A 97 3.42 15.71 -15.70
N LYS A 98 3.30 16.66 -16.64
CA LYS A 98 3.37 18.10 -16.35
C LYS A 98 2.24 18.53 -15.42
N ASP A 99 1.03 18.03 -15.68
CA ASP A 99 -0.13 18.24 -14.83
C ASP A 99 -0.12 17.27 -13.64
N LYS A 100 0.41 17.75 -12.52
CA LYS A 100 0.53 16.97 -11.27
C LYS A 100 -0.83 16.75 -10.61
N LEU A 101 -1.75 17.70 -10.71
CA LEU A 101 -3.08 17.60 -10.08
C LEU A 101 -3.95 16.57 -10.80
N ALA A 102 -3.96 16.57 -12.13
CA ALA A 102 -4.64 15.54 -12.91
C ALA A 102 -4.11 14.13 -12.57
N SER A 103 -2.82 14.03 -12.23
CA SER A 103 -2.23 12.75 -11.83
C SER A 103 -2.72 12.28 -10.47
N LEU A 104 -2.78 13.19 -9.50
CA LEU A 104 -3.34 12.89 -8.18
C LEU A 104 -4.83 12.53 -8.28
N GLU A 105 -5.61 13.28 -9.06
CA GLU A 105 -7.03 13.00 -9.27
C GLU A 105 -7.25 11.62 -9.91
N GLN A 106 -6.47 11.26 -10.93
CA GLN A 106 -6.54 9.92 -11.52
C GLN A 106 -6.21 8.84 -10.49
N GLY A 107 -5.17 9.03 -9.67
CA GLY A 107 -4.81 8.08 -8.61
C GLY A 107 -5.95 7.86 -7.62
N VAL A 108 -6.62 8.93 -7.18
CA VAL A 108 -7.81 8.85 -6.33
C VAL A 108 -8.93 8.06 -7.01
N ARG A 109 -9.25 8.37 -8.27
CA ARG A 109 -10.32 7.68 -9.03
C ARG A 109 -10.03 6.20 -9.27
N ILE A 110 -8.77 5.82 -9.53
CA ILE A 110 -8.36 4.42 -9.68
C ILE A 110 -8.63 3.63 -8.39
N CYS A 111 -8.49 4.30 -7.24
CA CYS A 111 -8.66 3.68 -5.93
C CYS A 111 -10.11 3.71 -5.41
N ASP A 112 -11.02 4.43 -6.06
CA ASP A 112 -12.43 4.54 -5.67
C ASP A 112 -13.23 3.35 -6.24
N VAL A 113 -13.42 2.32 -5.42
CA VAL A 113 -14.01 1.01 -5.80
C VAL A 113 -15.18 0.59 -4.92
#